data_AF-A0A969BKU1-F1
#
_entry.id   AF-A0A969BKU1-F1
#
_cell.length_a   1.000
_cell.length_b   1.000
_cell.length_c   1.000
_cell.angle_alpha   90.00
_cell.angle_beta   90.00
_cell.angle_gamma   90.00
#
_symmetry.space_group_name_H-M   'P 1'
#
loop_
_entity.id
_entity.type
_entity.pdbx_description
1 polymer ?
#
loop_
_entity_poly.entity_id
_entity_poly.type
_entity_poly.pdbx_seq_one_letter_code
_entity_poly.pdbx_strand_id
1 'polypeptide(L)'
;MHIVEKEKFPRFVIGESLLPRCMEVLDDAGLLECIKAQGFQQKFGAKFLKGDMVSDFNFSDQFSDGWTWTCRCRAPTSIPRSRKA
;
A
#
# COMPACT_ATOMS: atom_id res chain seq x y z
N MET A 1 3.49 13.17 -24.49
CA MET A 1 3.59 13.59 -23.07
C MET A 1 4.68 12.78 -22.43
N HIS A 2 5.65 13.41 -21.76
CA HIS A 2 6.80 12.73 -21.18
C HIS A 2 6.82 12.94 -19.67
N ILE A 3 7.15 11.90 -18.91
CA ILE A 3 7.34 11.95 -17.47
C ILE A 3 8.83 12.19 -17.20
N VAL A 4 9.14 13.19 -16.37
CA VAL A 4 10.51 13.46 -15.91
C VAL A 4 10.54 13.26 -14.40
N GLU A 5 11.32 12.27 -13.95
CA GLU A 5 11.54 11.97 -12.53
C GLU A 5 12.94 12.45 -12.13
N LYS A 6 13.05 13.05 -10.95
CA LYS A 6 14.30 13.65 -10.45
C LYS A 6 15.28 12.59 -9.97
N GLU A 7 14.79 11.50 -9.39
CA GLU A 7 15.59 10.47 -8.74
C GLU A 7 15.68 9.18 -9.57
N LYS A 8 16.75 8.40 -9.40
CA LYS A 8 16.88 7.09 -10.05
C LYS A 8 16.10 6.02 -9.29
N PHE A 9 15.37 5.18 -10.01
CA PHE A 9 14.71 4.00 -9.43
C PHE A 9 15.69 2.80 -9.30
N PRO A 10 15.48 1.92 -8.30
CA PRO A 10 14.50 2.04 -7.23
C PRO A 10 15.00 2.99 -6.12
N ARG A 11 14.08 3.75 -5.51
CA ARG A 11 14.38 4.71 -4.43
C ARG A 11 13.50 4.48 -3.21
N PHE A 12 14.00 4.87 -2.05
CA PHE A 12 13.26 4.78 -0.81
C PHE A 12 12.30 5.97 -0.64
N VAL A 13 11.02 5.68 -0.41
CA VAL A 13 9.99 6.67 -0.05
C VAL A 13 9.10 6.08 1.04
N ILE A 14 8.69 6.91 1.99
CA ILE A 14 7.74 6.52 3.05
C ILE A 14 6.31 6.42 2.49
N GLY A 15 5.51 5.49 3.01
CA GLY A 15 4.15 5.26 2.52
C GLY A 15 3.87 3.81 2.12
N GLU A 16 4.33 2.84 2.91
CA GLU A 16 4.25 1.41 2.57
C GLU A 16 2.85 0.81 2.79
N SER A 17 1.92 1.53 3.43
CA SER A 17 0.59 1.02 3.81
C SER A 17 -0.49 1.58 2.87
N LEU A 18 -0.90 0.81 1.87
CA LEU A 18 -1.98 1.21 0.96
C LEU A 18 -3.36 1.01 1.59
N LEU A 19 -4.36 1.58 0.92
CA LEU A 19 -5.79 1.45 1.22
C LEU A 19 -6.50 0.75 0.05
N PRO A 20 -7.62 0.04 0.30
CA PRO A 20 -8.35 -0.68 -0.75
C PRO A 20 -8.82 0.21 -1.91
N ARG A 21 -9.11 1.49 -1.64
CA ARG A 21 -9.48 2.47 -2.68
C ARG A 21 -8.43 2.65 -3.78
N CYS A 22 -7.15 2.40 -3.48
CA CYS A 22 -6.06 2.46 -4.46
C CYS A 22 -6.10 1.29 -5.46
N MET A 23 -6.75 0.17 -5.12
CA MET A 23 -6.80 -1.01 -5.98
C MET A 23 -7.56 -0.73 -7.29
N GLU A 24 -8.62 0.08 -7.23
CA GLU A 24 -9.38 0.48 -8.44
C GLU A 24 -8.51 1.31 -9.39
N VAL A 25 -7.73 2.27 -8.86
CA VAL A 25 -6.80 3.07 -9.68
C VAL A 25 -5.70 2.21 -10.29
N LEU A 26 -5.23 1.19 -9.58
CA LEU A 26 -4.23 0.25 -10.07
C LEU A 26 -4.81 -0.68 -11.15
N ASP A 27 -6.08 -1.05 -11.03
CA ASP A 27 -6.80 -1.87 -12.01
C ASP A 27 -7.06 -1.07 -13.30
N ASP A 28 -7.57 0.16 -13.17
CA ASP A 28 -7.78 1.09 -14.29
C ASP A 28 -6.48 1.40 -15.04
N ALA A 29 -5.34 1.44 -14.34
CA ALA A 29 -4.02 1.63 -14.93
C ALA A 29 -3.40 0.35 -15.51
N GLY A 30 -4.06 -0.81 -15.38
CA GLY A 30 -3.53 -2.12 -15.82
C GLY A 30 -2.32 -2.61 -15.01
N LEU A 31 -2.12 -2.09 -13.80
CA LEU A 31 -0.98 -2.40 -12.92
C LEU A 31 -1.30 -3.45 -11.86
N LEU A 32 -2.56 -3.86 -11.74
CA LEU A 32 -3.01 -4.79 -10.71
C LEU A 32 -2.27 -6.14 -10.75
N GLU A 33 -2.11 -6.71 -11.95
CA GLU A 33 -1.43 -8.00 -12.12
C GLU A 33 0.07 -7.91 -11.79
N CYS A 34 0.72 -6.78 -12.13
CA CYS A 34 2.10 -6.53 -11.75
C CYS A 34 2.27 -6.51 -10.22
N ILE A 35 1.36 -5.85 -9.50
CA ILE A 35 1.39 -5.77 -8.03
C ILE A 35 1.16 -7.15 -7.40
N LYS A 36 0.22 -7.95 -7.92
CA LYS A 36 0.00 -9.33 -7.45
C LYS A 36 1.24 -10.20 -7.65
N ALA A 37 1.92 -10.07 -8.79
CA ALA A 37 3.13 -10.84 -9.10
C ALA A 37 4.32 -10.51 -8.18
N GLN A 38 4.37 -9.31 -7.60
CA GLN A 38 5.43 -8.93 -6.66
C GLN A 38 5.31 -9.60 -5.28
N GLY A 39 4.16 -10.21 -4.95
CA GLY A 39 4.00 -10.95 -3.70
C GLY A 39 4.05 -10.08 -2.43
N PHE A 40 3.61 -8.81 -2.51
CA PHE A 40 3.51 -7.94 -1.33
C PHE A 40 2.55 -8.52 -0.28
N GLN A 41 2.82 -8.20 0.99
CA GLN A 41 1.98 -8.67 2.09
C GLN A 41 0.54 -8.13 1.94
N GLN A 42 -0.43 -9.03 1.88
CA GLN A 42 -1.84 -8.65 1.84
C GLN A 42 -2.29 -8.03 3.17
N LYS A 43 -3.17 -7.05 3.06
CA LYS A 43 -3.72 -6.27 4.16
C LYS A 43 -5.24 -6.24 4.02
N PHE A 44 -5.90 -6.81 5.02
CA PHE A 44 -7.35 -6.94 5.09
C PHE A 44 -8.00 -5.96 6.07
N GLY A 45 -7.21 -5.14 6.75
CA GLY A 45 -7.78 -4.24 7.76
C GLY A 45 -6.77 -3.32 8.41
N ALA A 46 -7.24 -2.64 9.44
CA ALA A 46 -6.46 -1.80 10.33
C ALA A 46 -6.87 -2.04 11.78
N LYS A 47 -5.89 -2.24 12.66
CA LYS A 47 -6.11 -2.40 14.10
C LYS A 47 -5.55 -1.19 14.83
N PHE A 48 -6.36 -0.60 15.70
CA PHE A 48 -6.00 0.53 16.54
C PHE A 48 -5.98 0.08 17.99
N LEU A 49 -4.96 0.49 18.73
CA LEU A 49 -4.81 0.20 20.16
C LEU A 49 -4.64 1.51 20.92
N LYS A 50 -5.37 1.67 22.03
CA LYS A 50 -5.26 2.81 22.95
C LYS A 50 -5.38 2.32 24.39
N GLY A 51 -4.25 2.09 25.05
CA GLY A 51 -4.23 1.38 26.33
C GLY A 51 -4.79 -0.03 26.15
N ASP A 52 -5.78 -0.39 26.96
CA ASP A 52 -6.46 -1.69 26.88
C ASP A 52 -7.58 -1.74 25.83
N MET A 53 -7.90 -0.61 25.19
CA MET A 53 -8.91 -0.56 24.14
C MET A 53 -8.32 -1.02 22.81
N VAL A 54 -9.00 -1.98 22.17
CA VAL A 54 -8.66 -2.48 20.84
C VAL A 54 -9.86 -2.25 19.91
N SER A 55 -9.61 -1.63 18.76
CA SER A 55 -10.59 -1.50 17.69
C SER A 55 -10.02 -2.13 16.42
N ASP A 56 -10.71 -3.13 15.90
CA ASP A 56 -10.35 -3.84 14.67
C ASP A 56 -11.31 -3.45 13.55
N PHE A 57 -10.76 -3.00 12.44
CA PHE A 57 -11.50 -2.64 11.25
C PHE A 57 -11.11 -3.58 10.12
N ASN A 58 -12.03 -4.46 9.75
CA ASN A 58 -11.86 -5.35 8.61
C ASN A 58 -12.45 -4.68 7.36
N PHE A 59 -11.67 -4.64 6.27
CA PHE A 59 -12.10 -4.06 4.99
C PHE A 59 -13.20 -4.88 4.30
N SER A 60 -13.47 -6.12 4.73
CA SER A 60 -14.66 -6.84 4.28
C SER A 60 -15.95 -6.36 4.94
N ASP A 61 -15.86 -5.69 6.08
CA ASP A 61 -17.00 -5.14 6.83
C ASP A 61 -17.04 -3.62 6.64
N GLN A 62 -17.61 -3.19 5.51
CA GLN A 62 -17.64 -1.80 5.08
C GLN A 62 -19.03 -1.41 4.57
N PHE A 63 -19.38 -0.13 4.79
CA PHE A 63 -20.66 0.42 4.35
C PHE A 63 -20.76 0.60 2.82
N SER A 64 -19.63 0.91 2.19
CA SER A 64 -19.55 1.14 0.74
C SER A 64 -19.11 -0.12 0.02
N ASP A 65 -19.60 -0.31 -1.20
CA ASP A 65 -19.06 -1.35 -2.08
C ASP A 65 -17.63 -1.01 -2.51
N GLY A 66 -16.81 -2.03 -2.71
CA GLY A 66 -15.44 -1.86 -3.20
C GLY A 66 -14.51 -3.00 -2.80
N TRP A 67 -13.21 -2.75 -2.96
CA TRP A 67 -12.17 -3.72 -2.64
C TRP A 67 -12.10 -4.00 -1.13
N THR A 68 -12.02 -5.28 -0.79
CA THR A 68 -11.95 -5.77 0.60
C THR A 68 -10.53 -6.08 1.07
N TRP A 69 -9.54 -5.83 0.22
CA TRP A 69 -8.15 -6.07 0.52
C TRP A 69 -7.26 -5.09 -0.23
N THR A 70 -6.04 -4.95 0.27
CA THR A 70 -4.96 -4.19 -0.38
C THR A 70 -3.63 -4.82 0.00
N CYS A 71 -2.52 -4.17 -0.31
CA CYS A 71 -1.19 -4.66 0.02
C CYS A 71 -0.39 -3.65 0.84
N ARG A 72 0.58 -4.16 1.60
CA ARG A 72 1.66 -3.39 2.19
C ARG A 72 2.88 -3.48 1.27
N CYS A 73 3.15 -2.41 0.52
CA CYS A 73 4.28 -2.31 -0.41
C CYS A 73 5.55 -1.90 0.33
N ARG A 74 6.15 -2.84 1.05
CA ARG A 74 7.42 -2.61 1.74
C ARG A 74 8.57 -2.49 0.73
N ALA A 75 9.42 -1.48 0.88
CA ALA A 75 10.63 -1.40 0.06
C ALA A 75 11.59 -2.57 0.38
N PRO A 76 12.32 -3.10 -0.61
CA PRO A 76 13.39 -4.07 -0.37
C PRO A 76 14.40 -3.56 0.66
N THR A 77 14.88 -4.45 1.52
CA THR A 77 15.88 -4.13 2.55
C THR A 77 17.22 -3.68 1.98
N SER A 78 17.48 -3.96 0.70
CA SER A 78 18.67 -3.51 -0.03
C SER A 78 18.67 -2.01 -0.37
N ILE A 79 17.52 -1.33 -0.32
CA ILE A 79 17.43 0.11 -0.63
C ILE A 79 17.74 0.92 0.64
N PRO A 80 18.74 1.81 0.62
CA PRO A 80 19.08 2.65 1.76
C PRO A 80 17.89 3.51 2.19
N ARG A 81 17.51 3.42 3.46
CA ARG A 81 16.50 4.31 4.05
C ARG A 81 17.13 5.69 4.22
N SER A 82 16.85 6.61 3.29
CA SER A 82 17.17 8.02 3.46
C SER A 82 16.49 8.52 4.73
N ARG A 83 17.27 8.88 5.76
CA ARG A 83 16.76 9.71 6.85
C ARG A 83 16.61 11.10 6.25
N LYS A 84 15.37 11.58 6.09
CA LYS A 84 15.17 13.02 6.00
C LYS A 84 15.66 13.60 7.34
N ALA A 85 16.78 14.32 7.29
CA ALA A 85 17.13 15.28 8.33
C ALA A 85 16.15 16.46 8.26
#